data_AF-A0A7Y1VCC0-F1
#
_entry.id   AF-A0A7Y1VCC0-F1
#
_cell.length_a   1.000
_cell.length_b   1.000
_cell.length_c   1.000
_cell.angle_alpha   90.00
_cell.angle_beta   90.00
_cell.angle_gamma   90.00
#
_symmetry.space_group_name_H-M   'P 1'
#
loop_
_entity.id
_entity.type
_entity.pdbx_description
1 polymer ?
#
loop_
_entity_poly.entity_id
_entity_poly.type
_entity_poly.pdbx_seq_one_letter_code
_entity_poly.pdbx_strand_id
1 'polypeptide(L)'
;MTFQQQLSEGIPLDLPAIKPYEHSINHAPKRKDILSAEEKKLALKNALRYFKPEHHKVLIEEFKEELNDHGRIYMYRFRPDYAMHARSI
;
A
#
# COMPACT_ATOMS: atom_id res chain seq x y z
N MET A 1 9.85 17.31 -7.90
CA MET A 1 9.50 17.78 -6.55
C MET A 1 10.70 17.63 -5.64
N THR A 2 10.86 18.51 -4.65
CA THR A 2 11.84 18.33 -3.58
C THR A 2 11.37 17.25 -2.60
N PHE A 3 12.28 16.69 -1.80
CA PHE A 3 11.93 15.70 -0.76
C PHE A 3 10.85 16.22 0.21
N GLN A 4 10.98 17.47 0.66
CA GLN A 4 10.00 18.10 1.55
C GLN A 4 8.62 18.23 0.89
N GLN A 5 8.58 18.58 -0.40
CA GLN A 5 7.32 18.64 -1.16
C GLN A 5 6.67 17.26 -1.27
N GLN A 6 7.44 16.21 -1.58
CA GLN A 6 6.93 14.84 -1.64
C GLN A 6 6.40 14.35 -0.29
N LEU A 7 7.05 14.73 0.82
CA LEU A 7 6.60 14.37 2.16
C LEU A 7 5.30 15.10 2.54
N SER A 8 5.19 16.38 2.23
CA SER A 8 4.01 17.21 2.55
C SER A 8 2.80 16.92 1.67
N GLU A 9 2.97 16.26 0.52
CA GLU A 9 1.88 15.87 -0.38
C GLU A 9 0.89 14.90 0.29
N GLY A 10 1.38 14.01 1.15
CA GLY A 10 0.54 13.00 1.80
C GLY A 10 0.10 11.90 0.83
N ILE A 11 -1.21 11.70 0.67
CA ILE A 11 -1.76 10.74 -0.30
C ILE A 11 -2.01 11.49 -1.62
N PRO A 12 -1.29 11.13 -2.71
CA PRO A 12 -1.47 11.77 -4.00
C PRO A 12 -2.93 11.71 -4.49
N LEU A 13 -3.36 12.76 -5.18
CA LEU A 13 -4.71 12.82 -5.75
C LEU A 13 -4.90 11.81 -6.87
N ASP A 14 -3.87 11.64 -7.71
CA ASP A 14 -3.82 10.65 -8.78
C ASP A 14 -3.13 9.38 -8.30
N LEU A 15 -3.57 8.22 -8.80
CA LEU A 15 -2.95 6.95 -8.43
C LEU A 15 -1.51 6.87 -8.97
N PRO A 16 -0.51 6.64 -8.11
CA PRO A 16 0.85 6.35 -8.55
C PRO A 16 0.89 5.08 -9.40
N ALA A 17 1.93 4.87 -10.20
CA ALA A 17 2.08 3.62 -10.94
C ALA A 17 2.20 2.40 -10.00
N ILE A 18 1.77 1.23 -10.46
CA ILE A 18 1.96 -0.03 -9.74
C ILE A 18 3.46 -0.25 -9.51
N LYS A 19 3.82 -0.66 -8.29
CA LYS A 19 5.20 -1.00 -7.96
C LYS A 19 5.48 -2.47 -8.23
N PRO A 20 6.52 -2.81 -9.00
CA PRO A 20 6.94 -4.19 -9.15
C PRO A 20 7.49 -4.73 -7.83
N TYR A 21 7.44 -6.05 -7.67
CA TYR A 21 8.05 -6.71 -6.53
C TYR A 21 9.57 -6.58 -6.57
N GLU A 22 10.18 -6.10 -5.47
CA GLU A 22 11.61 -5.82 -5.42
C GLU A 22 12.41 -6.95 -4.79
N HIS A 23 13.12 -7.73 -5.60
CA HIS A 23 13.92 -8.86 -5.10
C HIS A 23 15.18 -8.45 -4.33
N SER A 24 15.61 -7.18 -4.41
CA SER A 24 16.82 -6.69 -3.77
C SER A 24 16.68 -6.38 -2.28
N ILE A 25 15.45 -6.43 -1.74
CA ILE A 25 15.18 -6.16 -0.33
C ILE A 25 14.59 -7.40 0.36
N ASN A 26 14.88 -7.53 1.65
CA ASN A 26 14.26 -8.57 2.46
C ASN A 26 12.78 -8.23 2.67
N HIS A 27 11.90 -9.15 2.26
CA HIS A 27 10.46 -9.05 2.50
C HIS A 27 10.06 -9.79 3.76
N ALA A 28 9.00 -9.30 4.42
CA ALA A 28 8.42 -10.01 5.55
C ALA A 28 7.86 -11.36 5.09
N PRO A 29 7.96 -12.42 5.91
CA PRO A 29 7.36 -13.71 5.59
C PRO A 29 5.83 -13.59 5.49
N LYS A 30 5.23 -14.40 4.60
CA LYS A 30 3.77 -14.49 4.46
C LYS A 30 3.12 -14.82 5.79
N ARG A 31 2.10 -14.07 6.17
CA ARG A 31 1.29 -14.39 7.35
C ARG A 31 0.25 -15.46 7.04
N LYS A 32 -0.09 -16.25 8.07
CA LYS A 32 -1.16 -17.25 7.98
C LYS A 32 -2.47 -16.54 7.66
N ASP A 33 -3.21 -17.11 6.73
CA ASP A 33 -4.55 -16.67 6.38
C ASP A 33 -5.54 -17.19 7.44
N ILE A 34 -5.76 -16.38 8.47
CA ILE A 34 -6.63 -16.73 9.61
C ILE A 34 -7.94 -15.94 9.61
N LEU A 35 -8.12 -15.03 8.64
CA LEU A 35 -9.29 -14.16 8.58
C LEU A 35 -10.45 -14.90 7.90
N SER A 36 -11.62 -14.82 8.52
CA SER A 36 -12.89 -15.19 7.89
C SER A 36 -13.22 -14.30 6.70
N ALA A 37 -14.19 -14.72 5.87
CA ALA A 37 -14.63 -13.92 4.72
C ALA A 37 -15.11 -12.51 5.13
N GLU A 38 -15.82 -12.39 6.25
CA GLU A 38 -16.30 -11.10 6.76
C GLU A 38 -15.15 -10.23 7.28
N GLU A 39 -14.16 -10.83 7.95
CA GLU A 39 -12.98 -10.10 8.41
C GLU A 39 -12.10 -9.63 7.23
N LYS A 40 -11.98 -10.42 6.16
CA LYS A 40 -11.29 -10.00 4.93
C LYS A 40 -12.01 -8.82 4.29
N LYS A 41 -13.34 -8.88 4.19
CA LYS A 41 -14.16 -7.76 3.68
C LYS A 41 -13.99 -6.50 4.53
N LEU A 42 -13.97 -6.65 5.86
CA LEU A 42 -13.71 -5.55 6.78
C LEU A 42 -12.29 -4.99 6.62
N ALA A 43 -11.28 -5.84 6.45
CA ALA A 43 -9.91 -5.41 6.21
C ALA A 43 -9.78 -4.57 4.93
N LEU A 44 -10.41 -5.01 3.84
CA LEU A 44 -10.45 -4.25 2.58
C LEU A 44 -11.16 -2.90 2.76
N LYS A 45 -12.32 -2.88 3.44
CA LYS A 45 -13.03 -1.62 3.75
C LYS A 45 -12.17 -0.66 4.59
N ASN A 46 -11.45 -1.21 5.57
CA ASN A 46 -10.55 -0.42 6.42
C ASN A 46 -9.36 0.14 5.64
N ALA A 47 -8.82 -0.60 4.67
CA ALA A 47 -7.77 -0.11 3.78
C ALA A 47 -8.28 1.00 2.85
N LEU A 48 -9.48 0.84 2.28
CA LEU A 48 -10.06 1.80 1.34
C LEU A 48 -10.45 3.15 1.98
N ARG A 49 -10.62 3.22 3.30
CA ARG A 49 -11.05 4.46 4.00
C ARG A 49 -10.08 5.64 3.82
N TYR A 50 -8.83 5.37 3.45
CA TYR A 50 -7.79 6.37 3.26
C TYR A 50 -7.82 7.00 1.86
N PHE A 51 -8.59 6.43 0.92
CA PHE A 51 -8.56 6.81 -0.49
C PHE A 51 -9.92 7.31 -0.97
N LYS A 52 -9.90 8.16 -2.00
CA LYS A 52 -11.14 8.65 -2.63
C LYS A 52 -11.93 7.50 -3.29
N PRO A 53 -13.28 7.57 -3.31
CA PRO A 53 -14.12 6.52 -3.91
C PRO A 53 -13.82 6.20 -5.37
N GLU A 54 -13.37 7.20 -6.15
CA GLU A 54 -12.95 7.03 -7.55
C GLU A 54 -11.84 5.99 -7.73
N HIS A 55 -10.98 5.83 -6.72
CA HIS A 55 -9.85 4.90 -6.74
C HIS A 55 -10.21 3.51 -6.19
N HIS A 56 -11.36 3.36 -5.53
CA HIS A 56 -11.70 2.13 -4.81
C HIS A 56 -11.78 0.91 -5.73
N LYS A 57 -12.26 1.07 -6.96
CA LYS A 57 -12.38 -0.03 -7.92
C LYS A 57 -11.02 -0.61 -8.32
N VAL A 58 -9.99 0.22 -8.39
CA VAL A 58 -8.63 -0.21 -8.73
C VAL A 58 -7.94 -0.77 -7.48
N LEU A 59 -7.98 -0.02 -6.38
CA LEU A 59 -7.29 -0.37 -5.14
C LEU A 59 -7.83 -1.63 -4.47
N ILE A 60 -9.12 -1.94 -4.62
CA ILE A 60 -9.71 -3.12 -3.98
C ILE A 60 -9.12 -4.43 -4.52
N GLU A 61 -8.85 -4.50 -5.83
CA GLU A 61 -8.26 -5.69 -6.45
C GLU A 61 -6.81 -5.87 -5.97
N GLU A 62 -6.03 -4.79 -5.95
CA GLU A 62 -4.66 -4.80 -5.42
C GLU A 62 -4.60 -5.18 -3.94
N PHE A 63 -5.44 -4.58 -3.10
CA PHE A 63 -5.45 -4.88 -1.67
C PHE A 63 -5.91 -6.31 -1.38
N LYS A 64 -6.78 -6.86 -2.23
CA LYS A 64 -7.21 -8.26 -2.14
C LYS A 64 -6.07 -9.20 -2.52
N GLU A 65 -5.32 -8.90 -3.57
CA GLU A 65 -4.11 -9.63 -3.96
C GLU A 65 -3.07 -9.60 -2.83
N GLU A 66 -2.74 -8.42 -2.30
CA GLU A 66 -1.80 -8.27 -1.18
C GLU A 66 -2.24 -9.08 0.05
N LEU A 67 -3.54 -9.03 0.39
CA LEU A 67 -4.07 -9.78 1.53
C LEU A 67 -3.96 -11.30 1.31
N ASN A 68 -4.16 -11.79 0.09
CA ASN A 68 -4.07 -13.22 -0.23
C ASN A 68 -2.61 -13.71 -0.31
N ASP A 69 -1.73 -12.89 -0.89
CA ASP A 69 -0.34 -13.27 -1.17
C ASP A 69 0.56 -13.09 0.03
N HIS A 70 0.35 -12.01 0.79
CA HIS A 70 1.18 -11.66 1.93
C HIS A 70 0.49 -11.80 3.29
N GLY A 71 -0.84 -11.93 3.31
CA GLY A 71 -1.62 -11.94 4.56
C GLY A 71 -1.76 -10.55 5.18
N ARG A 72 -1.42 -9.49 4.43
CA ARG A 72 -1.48 -8.08 4.85
C ARG A 72 -1.66 -7.16 3.65
N ILE A 73 -2.31 -6.03 3.89
CA ILE A 73 -2.44 -4.94 2.92
C ILE A 73 -1.34 -3.92 3.25
N TYR A 74 -0.30 -3.86 2.41
CA TYR A 74 0.84 -2.94 2.52
C TYR A 74 0.64 -1.65 1.75
N MET A 75 -0.24 -1.66 0.74
CA MET A 75 -0.47 -0.55 -0.17
C MET A 75 0.80 -0.19 -0.95
N TYR A 76 1.45 -1.18 -1.57
CA TYR A 76 2.78 -1.01 -2.19
C TYR A 76 2.86 0.13 -3.20
N ARG A 77 1.76 0.41 -3.92
CA ARG A 77 1.62 1.53 -4.85
C ARG A 77 2.03 2.88 -4.24
N PHE A 78 1.78 3.09 -2.94
CA PHE A 78 2.03 4.36 -2.24
C PHE A 78 3.37 4.41 -1.51
N ARG A 79 4.19 3.37 -1.61
CA ARG A 79 5.56 3.42 -1.07
C ARG A 79 6.31 4.58 -1.75
N PRO A 80 7.14 5.38 -1.07
CA PRO A 80 7.94 6.39 -1.75
C PRO A 80 9.04 5.77 -2.63
N ASP A 81 9.50 6.49 -3.65
CA ASP A 81 10.63 6.10 -4.52
C ASP A 81 11.99 6.66 -4.05
N TYR A 82 11.99 7.64 -3.14
CA TYR A 82 13.23 8.15 -2.59
C TYR A 82 13.87 7.11 -1.65
N ALA A 83 15.20 7.17 -1.53
CA ALA A 83 15.92 6.36 -0.55
C ALA A 83 15.43 6.67 0.87
N MET A 84 14.87 5.67 1.55
CA MET A 84 14.41 5.79 2.93
C MET A 84 15.62 5.71 3.88
N HIS A 85 16.05 6.86 4.39
CA HIS A 85 17.13 7.01 5.37
C HIS A 85 16.95 8.31 6.17
N ALA A 86 17.64 8.42 7.30
CA ALA A 86 17.66 9.65 8.09
C ALA A 86 18.33 10.79 7.31
N ARG A 87 17.78 12.00 7.43
CA ARG A 87 18.30 13.21 6.78
C ARG A 87 18.61 14.27 7.83
N SER A 88 19.55 15.16 7.54
CA SER A 88 19.85 16.33 8.36
C SER A 88 18.62 17.23 8.48
N ILE A 89 18.48 17.87 9.64
CA ILE A 89 17.40 18.83 9.97
C ILE A 89 17.79 20.21 9.47
#